data_AF-A0A2R6S488-F1
#
_entry.id   AF-A0A2R6S488-F1
#
_cell.length_a   1.000
_cell.length_b   1.000
_cell.length_c   1.000
_cell.angle_alpha   90.00
_cell.angle_beta   90.00
_cell.angle_gamma   90.00
#
_symmetry.space_group_name_H-M   'P 1'
#
loop_
_entity.id
_entity.type
_entity.pdbx_description
1 polymer ?
#
loop_
_entity_poly.entity_id
_entity_poly.type
_entity_poly.pdbx_seq_one_letter_code
_entity_poly.pdbx_strand_id
1 'polypeptide(L)'
;MSPSYQYQQRHEEQKQRKAQRRQEVQQRQRERADRLKEVQLRRELAEKAEKLAQKKKEDAVREEAEKKDHFLWARGVGQEAEKKFRSAKVAFRYSKTTFNEIARKRYTLTSAQEAVGFKELDETTVKTLLHFAKLRHERVRKGFMLVQEDVQRISKVIDKASVEWREAITRKEDAEREEKMLREEREKVEDEWRLQEGGSSTCE
;
A
#
# COMPACT_ATOMS: atom_id res chain seq x y z
N MET A 1 47.76 -47.51 -62.53
CA MET A 1 46.36 -47.03 -62.43
C MET A 1 46.11 -46.06 -63.57
N SER A 2 45.03 -46.24 -64.34
CA SER A 2 44.77 -45.42 -65.53
C SER A 2 44.32 -44.00 -65.12
N PRO A 3 44.88 -42.92 -65.72
CA PRO A 3 44.54 -41.52 -65.39
C PRO A 3 43.03 -41.18 -65.43
N SER A 4 42.27 -41.93 -66.23
CA SER A 4 40.81 -41.83 -66.37
C SER A 4 40.04 -42.17 -65.08
N TYR A 5 40.53 -43.12 -64.27
CA TYR A 5 39.84 -43.57 -63.05
C TYR A 5 39.95 -42.56 -61.90
N GLN A 6 41.12 -41.93 -61.75
CA GLN A 6 41.35 -40.85 -60.79
C GLN A 6 40.57 -39.57 -61.12
N TYR A 7 40.20 -39.36 -62.39
CA TYR A 7 39.38 -38.24 -62.83
C TYR A 7 37.89 -38.47 -62.48
N GLN A 8 37.41 -39.69 -62.68
CA GLN A 8 36.04 -40.09 -62.29
C GLN A 8 35.83 -40.01 -60.77
N GLN A 9 36.78 -40.51 -59.97
CA GLN A 9 36.69 -40.42 -58.51
C GLN A 9 36.63 -38.97 -58.00
N ARG A 10 37.49 -38.07 -58.53
CA ARG A 10 37.44 -36.64 -58.14
C ARG A 10 36.13 -35.96 -58.53
N HIS A 11 35.56 -36.32 -59.67
CA HIS A 11 34.27 -35.78 -60.12
C HIS A 11 33.11 -36.26 -59.24
N GLU A 12 33.11 -37.54 -58.84
CA GLU A 12 32.13 -38.11 -57.91
C GLU A 12 32.25 -37.51 -56.51
N GLU A 13 33.45 -37.38 -55.97
CA GLU A 13 33.70 -36.69 -54.69
C GLU A 13 33.22 -35.24 -54.73
N GLN A 14 33.47 -34.52 -55.83
CA GLN A 14 33.03 -33.13 -55.98
C GLN A 14 31.49 -33.02 -56.07
N LYS A 15 30.83 -34.01 -56.69
CA LYS A 15 29.37 -34.12 -56.74
C LYS A 15 28.78 -34.42 -55.36
N GLN A 16 29.40 -35.32 -54.60
CA GLN A 16 29.01 -35.63 -53.21
C GLN A 16 29.19 -34.42 -52.28
N ARG A 17 30.32 -33.71 -52.36
CA ARG A 17 30.56 -32.48 -51.59
C ARG A 17 29.55 -31.38 -51.92
N LYS A 18 29.21 -31.20 -53.21
CA LYS A 18 28.16 -30.25 -53.62
C LYS A 18 26.79 -30.66 -53.08
N ALA A 19 26.46 -31.95 -53.06
CA ALA A 19 25.21 -32.45 -52.49
C ALA A 19 25.15 -32.23 -50.98
N GLN A 20 26.23 -32.52 -50.24
CA GLN A 20 26.34 -32.27 -48.79
C GLN A 20 26.18 -30.78 -48.47
N ARG A 21 26.88 -29.89 -49.19
CA ARG A 21 26.73 -28.43 -49.01
C ARG A 21 25.29 -27.96 -49.26
N ARG A 22 24.60 -28.51 -50.25
CA ARG A 22 23.19 -28.19 -50.52
C ARG A 22 22.28 -28.64 -49.38
N GLN A 23 22.51 -29.83 -48.83
CA GLN A 23 21.75 -30.33 -47.67
C GLN A 23 21.99 -29.47 -46.43
N GLU A 24 23.25 -29.11 -46.16
CA GLU A 24 23.61 -28.25 -45.04
C GLU A 24 22.97 -26.86 -45.14
N VAL A 25 22.96 -26.25 -46.33
CA VAL A 25 22.28 -24.97 -46.57
C VAL A 25 20.76 -25.10 -46.34
N GLN A 26 20.14 -26.19 -46.81
CA GLN A 26 18.71 -26.43 -46.58
C GLN A 26 18.38 -26.65 -45.09
N GLN A 27 19.23 -27.35 -44.34
CA GLN A 27 19.06 -27.52 -42.90
C GLN A 27 19.17 -26.18 -42.17
N ARG A 28 20.21 -25.39 -42.45
CA ARG A 28 20.37 -24.04 -41.87
C ARG A 28 19.19 -23.12 -42.18
N GLN A 29 18.61 -23.20 -43.38
CA GLN A 29 17.41 -22.43 -43.74
C GLN A 29 16.18 -22.87 -42.95
N ARG A 30 15.97 -24.18 -42.74
CA ARG A 30 14.86 -24.70 -41.93
C ARG A 30 15.01 -24.30 -40.46
N GLU A 31 16.20 -24.49 -39.89
CA GLU A 31 16.50 -24.07 -38.51
C GLU A 31 16.28 -22.57 -38.32
N ARG A 32 16.64 -21.75 -39.31
CA ARG A 32 16.38 -20.30 -39.27
C ARG A 32 14.88 -19.98 -39.28
N ALA A 33 14.10 -20.66 -40.12
CA ALA A 33 12.66 -20.48 -40.19
C ALA A 33 11.96 -20.88 -38.87
N ASP A 34 12.41 -21.95 -38.23
CA ASP A 34 11.86 -22.39 -36.95
C ASP A 34 12.24 -21.43 -35.81
N ARG A 35 13.47 -20.91 -35.78
CA ARG A 35 13.89 -19.87 -34.83
C ARG A 35 13.07 -18.57 -34.97
N LEU A 36 12.80 -18.12 -36.19
CA LEU A 36 11.96 -16.94 -36.42
C LEU A 36 10.55 -17.16 -35.86
N LYS A 37 9.91 -18.32 -36.13
CA LYS A 37 8.59 -18.63 -35.54
C LYS A 37 8.62 -18.64 -34.02
N GLU A 38 9.67 -19.18 -33.42
CA GLU A 38 9.84 -19.20 -31.96
C GLU A 38 9.94 -17.78 -31.38
N VAL A 39 10.76 -16.91 -31.96
CA VAL A 39 10.89 -15.51 -31.51
C VAL A 39 9.58 -14.74 -31.71
N GLN A 40 8.85 -14.99 -32.79
CA GLN A 40 7.52 -14.40 -33.01
C GLN A 40 6.53 -14.78 -31.89
N LEU A 41 6.48 -16.04 -31.50
CA LEU A 41 5.65 -16.50 -30.38
C LEU A 41 6.07 -15.85 -29.06
N ARG A 42 7.37 -15.72 -28.80
CA ARG A 42 7.89 -15.03 -27.61
C ARG A 42 7.49 -13.55 -27.58
N ARG A 43 7.49 -12.86 -28.72
CA ARG A 43 7.03 -11.46 -28.83
C ARG A 43 5.57 -11.32 -28.44
N GLU A 44 4.71 -12.16 -29.00
CA GLU A 44 3.26 -12.13 -28.70
C GLU A 44 2.98 -12.41 -27.21
N LEU A 45 3.74 -13.35 -26.61
CA LEU A 45 3.63 -13.64 -25.19
C LEU A 45 4.12 -12.47 -24.32
N ALA A 46 5.25 -11.84 -24.67
CA ALA A 46 5.77 -10.68 -23.96
C ALA A 46 4.80 -9.48 -24.01
N GLU A 47 4.18 -9.22 -25.16
CA GLU A 47 3.17 -8.15 -25.30
C GLU A 47 1.93 -8.42 -24.44
N LYS A 48 1.46 -9.67 -24.41
CA LYS A 48 0.34 -10.07 -23.53
C LYS A 48 0.69 -9.90 -22.06
N ALA A 49 1.91 -10.30 -21.67
CA ALA A 49 2.39 -10.17 -20.29
C ALA A 49 2.50 -8.69 -19.86
N GLU A 50 3.05 -7.83 -20.71
CA GLU A 50 3.15 -6.39 -20.44
C GLU A 50 1.76 -5.76 -20.25
N LYS A 51 0.79 -6.05 -21.14
CA LYS A 51 -0.58 -5.54 -21.01
C LYS A 51 -1.24 -5.97 -19.70
N LEU A 52 -1.03 -7.22 -19.28
CA LEU A 52 -1.55 -7.72 -18.00
C LEU A 52 -0.88 -7.00 -16.81
N ALA A 53 0.43 -6.78 -16.85
CA ALA A 53 1.15 -6.07 -15.80
C ALA A 53 0.76 -4.59 -15.71
N GLN A 54 0.55 -3.93 -16.86
CA GLN A 54 0.05 -2.56 -16.90
C GLN A 54 -1.34 -2.47 -16.24
N LYS A 55 -2.24 -3.40 -16.56
CA LYS A 55 -3.56 -3.46 -15.92
C LYS A 55 -3.46 -3.66 -14.40
N LYS A 56 -2.60 -4.59 -13.95
CA LYS A 56 -2.35 -4.78 -12.51
C LYS A 56 -1.87 -3.50 -11.82
N LYS A 57 -0.97 -2.76 -12.46
CA LYS A 57 -0.49 -1.48 -11.95
C LYS A 57 -1.61 -0.44 -11.89
N GLU A 58 -2.44 -0.34 -12.92
CA GLU A 58 -3.60 0.57 -12.92
C GLU A 58 -4.57 0.24 -11.78
N ASP A 59 -4.87 -1.04 -11.58
CA ASP A 59 -5.70 -1.52 -10.46
C ASP A 59 -5.04 -1.18 -9.10
N ALA A 60 -3.72 -1.37 -8.96
CA ALA A 60 -2.98 -1.04 -7.74
C ALA A 60 -2.92 0.47 -7.46
N VAL A 61 -2.77 1.31 -8.48
CA VAL A 61 -2.82 2.77 -8.37
C VAL A 61 -4.20 3.22 -7.89
N ARG A 62 -5.26 2.63 -8.44
CA ARG A 62 -6.63 2.91 -8.01
C ARG A 62 -6.86 2.50 -6.56
N GLU A 63 -6.43 1.30 -6.17
CA GLU A 63 -6.50 0.83 -4.79
C GLU A 63 -5.73 1.77 -3.84
N GLU A 64 -4.51 2.17 -4.19
CA GLU A 64 -3.70 3.12 -3.41
C GLU A 64 -4.44 4.44 -3.19
N ALA A 65 -5.05 5.00 -4.24
CA ALA A 65 -5.81 6.23 -4.16
C ALA A 65 -7.01 6.10 -3.21
N GLU A 66 -7.80 5.03 -3.34
CA GLU A 66 -8.95 4.76 -2.47
C GLU A 66 -8.53 4.59 -1.00
N LYS A 67 -7.42 3.88 -0.75
CA LYS A 67 -6.89 3.69 0.61
C LYS A 67 -6.31 4.97 1.20
N LYS A 68 -5.68 5.82 0.37
CA LYS A 68 -5.19 7.13 0.77
C LYS A 68 -6.34 8.04 1.19
N ASP A 69 -7.42 8.09 0.41
CA ASP A 69 -8.59 8.92 0.73
C ASP A 69 -9.25 8.46 2.04
N HIS A 70 -9.41 7.14 2.23
CA HIS A 70 -9.90 6.58 3.47
C HIS A 70 -9.02 6.95 4.68
N PHE A 71 -7.69 6.87 4.53
CA PHE A 71 -6.75 7.29 5.58
C PHE A 71 -6.87 8.78 5.90
N LEU A 72 -6.94 9.64 4.89
CA LEU A 72 -7.09 11.09 5.08
C LEU A 72 -8.40 11.44 5.78
N TRP A 73 -9.50 10.78 5.41
CA TRP A 73 -10.78 10.93 6.08
C TRP A 73 -10.70 10.51 7.55
N ALA A 74 -10.17 9.31 7.83
CA ALA A 74 -10.04 8.80 9.19
C ALA A 74 -9.18 9.73 10.06
N ARG A 75 -8.08 10.24 9.49
CA ARG A 75 -7.20 11.22 10.15
C ARG A 75 -7.94 12.53 10.48
N GLY A 76 -8.76 13.03 9.57
CA GLY A 76 -9.59 14.22 9.80
C GLY A 76 -10.58 14.02 10.95
N VAL A 77 -11.27 12.88 10.98
CA VAL A 77 -12.17 12.49 12.07
C VAL A 77 -11.41 12.38 13.40
N GLY A 78 -10.21 11.83 13.40
CA GLY A 78 -9.33 11.77 14.58
C GLY A 78 -8.96 13.13 15.15
N GLN A 79 -8.63 14.09 14.30
CA GLN A 79 -8.30 15.45 14.74
C GLN A 79 -9.48 16.13 15.43
N GLU A 80 -10.69 15.96 14.89
CA GLU A 80 -11.90 16.52 15.49
C GLU A 80 -12.23 15.82 16.82
N ALA A 81 -12.06 14.49 16.91
CA ALA A 81 -12.26 13.75 18.15
C ALA A 81 -11.27 14.19 19.25
N GLU A 82 -10.00 14.36 18.91
CA GLU A 82 -8.97 14.85 19.83
C GLU A 82 -9.29 16.27 20.34
N LYS A 83 -9.79 17.15 19.47
CA LYS A 83 -10.25 18.50 19.86
C LYS A 83 -11.41 18.45 20.86
N LYS A 84 -12.40 17.58 20.61
CA LYS A 84 -13.53 17.34 21.53
C LYS A 84 -13.03 16.78 22.87
N PHE A 85 -12.09 15.84 22.84
CA PHE A 85 -11.49 15.26 24.03
C PHE A 85 -10.75 16.28 24.88
N ARG A 86 -9.95 17.17 24.27
CA ARG A 86 -9.28 18.26 24.99
C ARG A 86 -10.27 19.18 25.70
N SER A 87 -11.34 19.57 25.00
CA SER A 87 -12.41 20.39 25.57
C SER A 87 -13.10 19.68 26.75
N ALA A 88 -13.46 18.40 26.58
CA ALA A 88 -14.08 17.59 27.62
C ALA A 88 -13.15 17.42 28.85
N LYS A 89 -11.84 17.25 28.62
CA LYS A 89 -10.83 17.13 29.68
C LYS A 89 -10.73 18.39 30.54
N VAL A 90 -10.85 19.57 29.93
CA VAL A 90 -10.86 20.86 30.65
C VAL A 90 -12.14 20.98 31.48
N ALA A 91 -13.30 20.72 30.89
CA ALA A 91 -14.59 20.76 31.59
C ALA A 91 -14.63 19.79 32.79
N PHE A 92 -14.09 18.57 32.61
CA PHE A 92 -13.96 17.59 33.68
C PHE A 92 -13.06 18.07 34.82
N ARG A 93 -11.89 18.65 34.49
CA ARG A 93 -10.98 19.23 35.49
C ARG A 93 -11.64 20.34 36.29
N TYR A 94 -12.29 21.28 35.61
CA TYR A 94 -13.00 22.39 36.26
C TYR A 94 -14.11 21.90 37.18
N SER A 95 -14.93 20.96 36.72
CA SER A 95 -15.98 20.39 37.56
C SER A 95 -15.43 19.68 38.80
N LYS A 96 -14.29 18.98 38.68
CA LYS A 96 -13.62 18.32 39.80
C LYS A 96 -13.11 19.33 40.83
N THR A 97 -12.49 20.42 40.38
CA THR A 97 -11.99 21.47 41.30
C THR A 97 -13.13 22.15 42.05
N THR A 98 -14.20 22.54 41.36
CA THR A 98 -15.38 23.16 42.01
C THR A 98 -16.04 22.23 43.03
N PHE A 99 -16.19 20.94 42.70
CA PHE A 99 -16.71 19.95 43.65
C PHE A 99 -15.82 19.85 44.90
N ASN A 100 -14.50 19.75 44.72
CA ASN A 100 -13.55 19.66 45.82
C ASN A 100 -13.53 20.91 46.71
N GLU A 101 -13.65 22.10 46.13
CA GLU A 101 -13.73 23.36 46.88
C GLU A 101 -15.00 23.42 47.75
N ILE A 102 -16.16 23.07 47.19
CA ILE A 102 -17.42 23.05 47.95
C ILE A 102 -17.37 21.99 49.05
N ALA A 103 -16.80 20.82 48.78
CA ALA A 103 -16.62 19.77 49.77
C ALA A 103 -15.70 20.21 50.93
N ARG A 104 -14.59 20.90 50.62
CA ARG A 104 -13.70 21.50 51.63
C ARG A 104 -14.42 22.54 52.48
N LYS A 105 -15.16 23.46 51.87
CA LYS A 105 -15.96 24.47 52.59
C LYS A 105 -16.97 23.86 53.55
N ARG A 106 -17.61 22.75 53.16
CA ARG A 106 -18.48 21.99 54.06
C ARG A 106 -17.71 21.46 55.27
N TYR A 107 -16.56 20.81 55.04
CA TYR A 107 -15.74 20.26 56.12
C TYR A 107 -15.32 21.35 57.13
N THR A 108 -14.87 22.51 56.64
CA THR A 108 -14.46 23.64 57.49
C THR A 108 -15.63 24.28 58.24
N LEU A 109 -16.81 24.40 57.62
CA LEU A 109 -18.02 24.89 58.29
C LEU A 109 -18.49 23.96 59.40
N THR A 110 -18.46 22.65 59.16
CA THR A 110 -18.85 21.65 60.17
C THR A 110 -17.94 21.76 61.40
N SER A 111 -16.63 21.85 61.20
CA SER A 111 -15.67 22.05 62.30
C SER A 111 -15.75 23.42 62.98
N ALA A 112 -16.14 24.47 62.25
CA ALA A 112 -16.26 25.83 62.80
C ALA A 112 -17.55 26.02 63.60
N GLN A 113 -18.69 25.45 63.15
CA GLN A 113 -19.95 25.44 63.90
C GLN A 113 -19.84 24.64 65.21
N GLU A 114 -19.04 23.56 65.23
CA GLU A 114 -18.71 22.82 66.45
C GLU A 114 -17.88 23.65 67.44
N ALA A 115 -17.13 24.66 66.98
CA ALA A 115 -16.21 25.45 67.79
C ALA A 115 -16.76 26.82 68.22
N VAL A 116 -17.52 27.51 67.37
CA VAL A 116 -17.96 28.89 67.59
C VAL A 116 -19.31 29.09 66.89
N GLY A 117 -20.36 29.51 67.60
CA GLY A 117 -21.71 29.73 67.07
C GLY A 117 -21.83 30.90 66.07
N PHE A 118 -21.13 30.82 64.93
CA PHE A 118 -21.00 31.89 63.94
C PHE A 118 -21.91 31.69 62.71
N LYS A 119 -22.49 32.79 62.23
CA LYS A 119 -23.38 32.88 61.05
C LYS A 119 -22.59 33.25 59.79
N GLU A 120 -22.03 32.28 59.09
CA GLU A 120 -21.72 32.45 57.66
C GLU A 120 -22.22 31.21 56.91
N LEU A 121 -23.03 31.43 55.87
CA LEU A 121 -23.68 30.41 55.01
C LEU A 121 -24.36 29.26 55.77
N ASP A 122 -25.69 29.34 55.91
CA ASP A 122 -26.49 28.27 56.54
C ASP A 122 -26.11 26.88 55.99
N GLU A 123 -25.92 25.91 56.90
CA GLU A 123 -25.48 24.54 56.63
C GLU A 123 -26.31 23.87 55.51
N THR A 124 -27.60 24.18 55.46
CA THR A 124 -28.57 23.79 54.42
C THR A 124 -28.18 24.28 53.03
N THR A 125 -27.70 25.53 52.92
CA THR A 125 -27.22 26.11 51.66
C THR A 125 -26.00 25.35 51.15
N VAL A 126 -25.05 25.04 52.02
CA VAL A 126 -23.82 24.31 51.64
C VAL A 126 -24.10 22.85 51.27
N LYS A 127 -24.99 22.16 52.00
CA LYS A 127 -25.47 20.82 51.63
C LYS A 127 -26.12 20.80 50.25
N THR A 128 -26.95 21.79 49.95
CA THR A 128 -27.64 21.93 48.66
C THR A 128 -26.65 22.18 47.52
N LEU A 129 -25.72 23.12 47.70
CA LEU A 129 -24.66 23.41 46.72
C LEU A 129 -23.77 22.19 46.46
N LEU A 130 -23.41 21.43 47.51
CA LEU A 130 -22.62 20.22 47.36
C LEU A 130 -23.37 19.13 46.58
N HIS A 131 -24.68 18.98 46.82
CA HIS A 131 -25.51 18.03 46.08
C HIS A 131 -25.54 18.37 44.58
N PHE A 132 -25.81 19.63 44.23
CA PHE A 132 -25.79 20.08 42.82
C PHE A 132 -24.41 19.95 42.18
N ALA A 133 -23.34 20.28 42.91
CA ALA A 133 -21.97 20.12 42.43
C ALA A 133 -21.62 18.64 42.16
N LYS A 134 -22.07 17.72 43.03
CA LYS A 134 -21.91 16.27 42.84
C LYS A 134 -22.64 15.79 41.58
N LEU A 135 -23.91 16.17 41.41
CA LEU A 135 -24.70 15.82 40.22
C LEU A 135 -24.06 16.34 38.93
N ARG A 136 -23.57 17.59 38.94
CA ARG A 136 -22.87 18.19 37.80
C ARG A 136 -21.58 17.43 37.51
N HIS A 137 -20.80 17.09 38.53
CA HIS A 137 -19.56 16.33 38.36
C HIS A 137 -19.78 14.93 37.80
N GLU A 138 -20.77 14.20 38.32
CA GLU A 138 -21.20 12.90 37.77
C GLU A 138 -21.57 13.00 36.29
N ARG A 139 -22.36 14.01 35.92
CA ARG A 139 -22.78 14.22 34.52
C ARG A 139 -21.58 14.50 33.60
N VAL A 140 -20.69 15.40 34.01
CA VAL A 140 -19.49 15.74 33.24
C VAL A 140 -18.53 14.56 33.16
N ARG A 141 -18.37 13.80 34.24
CA ARG A 141 -17.55 12.57 34.27
C ARG A 141 -18.05 11.54 33.26
N LYS A 142 -19.36 11.26 33.22
CA LYS A 142 -19.95 10.34 32.25
C LYS A 142 -19.70 10.79 30.81
N GLY A 143 -19.91 12.07 30.52
CA GLY A 143 -19.62 12.65 29.20
C GLY A 143 -18.14 12.54 28.81
N PHE A 144 -17.23 12.78 29.75
CA PHE A 144 -15.79 12.65 29.50
C PHE A 144 -15.38 11.20 29.16
N MET A 145 -15.92 10.21 29.86
CA MET A 145 -15.63 8.79 29.59
C MET A 145 -16.07 8.38 28.18
N LEU A 146 -17.27 8.80 27.74
CA LEU A 146 -17.76 8.52 26.39
C LEU A 146 -16.82 9.10 25.31
N VAL A 147 -16.40 10.36 25.47
CA VAL A 147 -15.47 10.99 24.53
C VAL A 147 -14.10 10.30 24.53
N GLN A 148 -13.65 9.80 25.68
CA GLN A 148 -12.41 9.02 25.77
C GLN A 148 -12.52 7.68 25.01
N GLU A 149 -13.64 6.98 25.12
CA GLU A 149 -13.91 5.74 24.38
C GLU A 149 -13.96 6.00 22.86
N ASP A 150 -14.60 7.09 22.43
CA ASP A 150 -14.66 7.50 21.03
C ASP A 150 -13.27 7.76 20.46
N VAL A 151 -12.41 8.48 21.17
CA VAL A 151 -11.02 8.72 20.74
C VAL A 151 -10.26 7.41 20.58
N GLN A 152 -10.40 6.46 21.52
CA GLN A 152 -9.75 5.15 21.42
C GLN A 152 -10.25 4.36 20.21
N ARG A 153 -11.57 4.38 19.96
CA ARG A 153 -12.16 3.72 18.79
C ARG A 153 -11.65 4.31 17.49
N ILE A 154 -11.61 5.64 17.39
CA ILE A 154 -11.16 6.36 16.20
C ILE A 154 -9.67 6.15 15.98
N SER A 155 -8.85 6.14 17.03
CA SER A 155 -7.41 5.82 16.92
C SER A 155 -7.19 4.46 16.26
N LYS A 156 -7.93 3.42 16.66
CA LYS A 156 -7.83 2.09 16.04
C LYS A 156 -8.22 2.09 14.56
N VAL A 157 -9.23 2.88 14.19
CA VAL A 157 -9.64 3.04 12.77
C VAL A 157 -8.52 3.71 11.96
N ILE A 158 -7.89 4.75 12.52
CA ILE A 158 -6.77 5.44 11.88
C ILE A 158 -5.56 4.50 11.72
N ASP A 159 -5.21 3.75 12.76
CA ASP A 159 -4.10 2.81 12.71
C ASP A 159 -4.35 1.75 11.64
N LYS A 160 -5.57 1.20 11.58
CA LYS A 160 -5.97 0.25 10.54
C LYS A 160 -5.87 0.87 9.14
N ALA A 161 -6.45 2.04 8.91
CA ALA A 161 -6.38 2.73 7.63
C ALA A 161 -4.93 3.05 7.21
N SER A 162 -4.05 3.37 8.18
CA SER A 162 -2.63 3.62 7.95
C SER A 162 -1.86 2.38 7.51
N VAL A 163 -2.23 1.20 8.01
CA VAL A 163 -1.65 -0.07 7.57
C VAL A 163 -2.14 -0.40 6.16
N GLU A 164 -3.45 -0.32 5.91
CA GLU A 164 -4.02 -0.60 4.59
C GLU A 164 -3.45 0.32 3.50
N TRP A 165 -3.24 1.61 3.80
CA TRP A 165 -2.62 2.53 2.85
C TRP A 165 -1.16 2.17 2.55
N ARG A 166 -0.38 1.79 3.57
CA ARG A 166 1.01 1.32 3.37
C ARG A 166 1.08 0.05 2.53
N GLU A 167 0.20 -0.91 2.78
CA GLU A 167 0.11 -2.13 1.98
C GLU A 167 -0.23 -1.83 0.52
N ALA A 168 -1.15 -0.90 0.26
CA ALA A 168 -1.50 -0.50 -1.09
C ALA A 168 -0.32 0.17 -1.82
N ILE A 169 0.47 1.01 -1.13
CA ILE A 169 1.71 1.56 -1.69
C ILE A 169 2.67 0.44 -2.09
N THR A 170 2.89 -0.54 -1.21
CA THR A 170 3.81 -1.66 -1.53
C THR A 170 3.32 -2.49 -2.72
N ARG A 171 2.01 -2.74 -2.84
CA ARG A 171 1.43 -3.47 -3.99
C ARG A 171 1.65 -2.73 -5.30
N LYS A 172 1.49 -1.41 -5.29
CA LYS A 172 1.77 -0.58 -6.46
C LYS A 172 3.24 -0.61 -6.84
N GLU A 173 4.16 -0.47 -5.87
CA GLU A 173 5.59 -0.56 -6.14
C GLU A 173 5.98 -1.92 -6.74
N ASP A 174 5.40 -3.01 -6.23
CA ASP A 174 5.63 -4.35 -6.77
C ASP A 174 5.07 -4.50 -8.19
N ALA A 175 3.88 -3.95 -8.47
CA ALA A 175 3.32 -3.92 -9.82
C ALA A 175 4.16 -3.08 -10.80
N GLU A 176 4.72 -1.96 -10.35
CA GLU A 176 5.65 -1.13 -11.14
C GLU A 176 6.95 -1.87 -11.45
N ARG A 177 7.49 -2.64 -10.49
CA ARG A 177 8.67 -3.49 -10.71
C ARG A 177 8.36 -4.62 -11.71
N GLU A 178 7.22 -5.29 -11.57
CA GLU A 178 6.79 -6.35 -12.50
C GLU A 178 6.64 -5.81 -13.93
N GLU A 179 5.93 -4.68 -14.11
CA GLU A 179 5.79 -4.02 -15.41
C GLU A 179 7.15 -3.65 -16.02
N LYS A 180 8.08 -3.13 -15.21
CA LYS A 180 9.43 -2.76 -15.68
C LYS A 180 10.21 -3.98 -16.17
N MET A 181 10.21 -5.08 -15.41
CA MET A 181 10.91 -6.30 -15.82
C MET A 181 10.36 -6.85 -17.15
N LEU A 182 9.03 -6.86 -17.29
CA LEU A 182 8.38 -7.35 -18.52
C LEU A 182 8.65 -6.46 -19.74
N ARG A 183 8.79 -5.15 -19.54
CA ARG A 183 9.24 -4.23 -20.61
C ARG A 183 10.66 -4.52 -21.07
N GLU A 184 11.58 -4.73 -20.13
CA GLU A 184 12.97 -5.09 -20.44
C GLU A 184 13.05 -6.46 -21.14
N GLU A 185 12.20 -7.42 -20.76
CA GLU A 185 12.09 -8.71 -21.46
C GLU A 185 11.55 -8.54 -22.89
N ARG A 186 10.52 -7.73 -23.08
CA ARG A 186 9.98 -7.41 -24.41
C ARG A 186 11.05 -6.78 -25.30
N GLU A 187 11.82 -5.83 -24.79
CA GLU A 187 12.92 -5.19 -25.51
C GLU A 187 13.98 -6.20 -25.94
N LYS A 188 14.38 -7.12 -25.05
CA LYS A 188 15.32 -8.20 -25.38
C LYS A 188 14.81 -9.10 -26.51
N VAL A 189 13.53 -9.47 -26.48
CA VAL A 189 12.92 -10.28 -27.54
C VAL A 189 12.80 -9.48 -28.85
N GLU A 190 12.56 -8.16 -28.76
CA GLU A 190 12.56 -7.29 -29.93
C GLU A 190 13.93 -7.19 -30.60
N ASP A 191 15.00 -7.08 -29.81
CA ASP A 191 16.37 -7.04 -30.29
C ASP A 191 16.83 -8.38 -30.85
N GLU A 192 16.47 -9.51 -30.21
CA GLU A 192 16.76 -10.86 -30.74
C GLU A 192 16.18 -11.03 -32.15
N TRP A 193 14.93 -10.59 -32.35
CA TRP A 193 14.30 -10.61 -33.66
C TRP A 193 15.02 -9.72 -34.69
N ARG A 194 15.41 -8.49 -34.31
CA ARG A 194 16.17 -7.59 -35.19
C ARG A 194 17.50 -8.21 -35.63
N LEU A 195 18.17 -8.93 -34.73
CA LEU A 195 19.40 -9.67 -35.05
C LEU A 195 19.14 -10.83 -36.01
N GLN A 196 18.02 -11.56 -35.85
CA GLN A 196 17.64 -12.67 -36.74
C GLN A 196 17.19 -12.21 -38.14
N GLU A 197 16.51 -11.06 -38.24
CA GLU A 197 16.14 -10.44 -39.52
C GLU A 197 17.33 -9.72 -40.17
N GLY A 198 18.10 -8.93 -39.41
CA GLY A 198 19.23 -8.13 -39.88
C GLY A 198 20.46 -8.94 -40.31
N GLY A 199 20.63 -10.16 -39.79
CA GLY A 199 21.61 -11.14 -40.27
C GLY A 199 21.36 -11.63 -41.71
N SER A 200 20.33 -11.12 -42.40
CA SER A 200 20.01 -11.43 -43.79
C SER A 200 20.84 -10.67 -44.84
N SER A 201 21.69 -9.71 -44.46
CA SER A 201 22.31 -8.76 -45.41
C SER A 201 23.78 -9.01 -45.75
N THR A 202 24.47 -9.97 -45.11
CA THR A 202 25.91 -10.20 -45.33
C THR A 202 26.23 -11.64 -45.69
N CYS A 203 25.65 -12.12 -46.78
CA CYS A 203 26.10 -13.32 -47.50
C CYS A 203 25.76 -13.16 -48.99
N GLU A 204 26.31 -12.12 -49.63
CA GLU A 204 26.53 -12.06 -51.08
C GLU A 204 28.03 -11.98 -51.36
#